data_AF-A0A350I709-F1
#
_entry.id   AF-A0A350I709-F1
#
_cell.length_a   1.000
_cell.length_b   1.000
_cell.length_c   1.000
_cell.angle_alpha   90.00
_cell.angle_beta   90.00
_cell.angle_gamma   90.00
#
_symmetry.space_group_name_H-M   'P 1'
#
loop_
_entity.id
_entity.type
_entity.pdbx_description
1 polymer ?
#
loop_
_entity_poly.entity_id
_entity_poly.type
_entity_poly.pdbx_seq_one_letter_code
_entity_poly.pdbx_strand_id
1 'polypeptide(L)' 'QRCDKQVAEAILIHNKVSKIETRAQVIALFEKVLLPDPERIYRSYPHEMSGGQIQRVMIAMA' A
#
# COMPACT_ATOMS: atom_id res chain seq x y z
N GLN A 1 10.74 -1.62 -8.52
CA GLN A 1 10.59 -1.88 -7.07
C GLN A 1 9.21 -2.46 -6.82
N ARG A 2 9.01 -3.26 -5.76
CA ARG A 2 7.70 -3.84 -5.38
C ARG A 2 6.80 -2.77 -4.71
N CYS A 3 5.47 -2.96 -4.73
CA CYS A 3 4.51 -2.02 -4.12
C CYS A 3 4.67 -1.92 -2.62
N ASP A 4 5.07 -3.01 -1.95
CA ASP A 4 5.43 -2.98 -0.54
C ASP A 4 6.40 -1.84 -0.24
N LYS A 5 7.48 -1.68 -1.01
CA LYS A 5 8.51 -0.68 -0.73
C LYS A 5 8.03 0.76 -0.92
N GLN A 6 7.30 1.05 -1.99
CA GLN A 6 6.86 2.42 -2.27
C GLN A 6 5.72 2.89 -1.34
N VAL A 7 4.75 2.00 -1.08
CA VAL A 7 3.64 2.31 -0.19
C VAL A 7 4.11 2.28 1.28
N ALA A 8 4.98 1.33 1.64
CA ALA A 8 5.58 1.31 2.98
C ALA A 8 6.50 2.51 3.21
N GLU A 9 7.29 2.98 2.24
CA GLU A 9 8.11 4.19 2.41
C GLU A 9 7.24 5.41 2.70
N ALA A 10 6.15 5.61 1.95
CA ALA A 10 5.25 6.73 2.22
C ALA A 10 4.58 6.61 3.59
N ILE A 11 4.12 5.42 3.98
CA ILE A 11 3.54 5.19 5.32
C ILE A 11 4.60 5.35 6.43
N LEU A 12 5.83 4.91 6.21
CA LEU A 12 6.94 5.05 7.16
C LEU A 12 7.35 6.52 7.34
N ILE A 13 7.36 7.31 6.26
CA ILE A 13 7.65 8.74 6.28
C ILE A 13 6.60 9.48 7.11
N HIS A 14 5.32 9.12 6.98
CA HIS A 14 4.23 9.83 7.66
C HIS A 14 3.93 9.34 9.09
N ASN A 15 4.11 8.05 9.42
CA ASN A 15 3.59 7.48 10.67
C ASN A 15 4.64 7.05 11.74
N LYS A 16 5.95 7.24 11.54
CA LYS A 16 7.01 6.85 12.53
C LYS A 16 6.80 5.45 13.16
N VAL A 17 6.29 4.49 12.39
CA VAL A 17 5.96 3.15 12.87
C VAL A 17 7.06 2.13 12.59
N SER A 18 7.13 1.09 13.41
CA SER A 18 8.05 -0.01 13.20
C SER A 18 7.69 -0.79 11.92
N LYS A 19 8.69 -1.40 11.26
CA LYS A 19 8.52 -2.21 10.03
C LYS A 19 7.42 -3.29 10.15
N ILE A 20 7.19 -3.80 11.36
CA ILE A 20 6.18 -4.84 11.64
C ILE A 20 4.78 -4.24 11.59
N GLU A 21 4.59 -3.05 12.17
CA GLU A 21 3.31 -2.33 12.15
C GLU A 21 2.98 -1.77 10.77
N THR A 22 4.00 -1.46 9.95
CA THR A 22 3.81 -0.95 8.60
C THR A 22 2.98 -1.90 7.73
N ARG A 23 3.21 -3.22 7.81
CA ARG A 23 2.44 -4.18 7.00
C ARG A 23 0.96 -4.14 7.33
N ALA A 24 0.61 -4.14 8.62
CA ALA A 24 -0.79 -4.09 9.06
C ALA A 24 -1.47 -2.80 8.61
N GLN A 25 -0.76 -1.66 8.68
CA GLN A 25 -1.29 -0.38 8.20
C GLN A 25 -1.47 -0.35 6.67
N VAL A 26 -0.52 -0.88 5.90
CA VAL A 26 -0.63 -0.96 4.43
C VAL A 26 -1.83 -1.81 4.03
N ILE A 27 -2.01 -2.98 4.66
CA ILE A 27 -3.14 -3.87 4.40
C ILE A 27 -4.46 -3.15 4.75
N ALA A 28 -4.54 -2.51 5.93
CA ALA A 28 -5.73 -1.76 6.32
C ALA A 28 -6.04 -0.58 5.37
N LEU A 29 -5.02 0.07 4.83
CA LEU A 29 -5.17 1.12 3.81
C LEU A 29 -5.78 0.53 2.53
N PHE A 30 -5.25 -0.60 2.07
CA PHE A 30 -5.74 -1.31 0.89
C PHE A 30 -7.18 -1.81 1.05
N GLU A 31 -7.57 -2.24 2.24
CA GLU A 31 -8.97 -2.55 2.57
C GLU A 31 -9.85 -1.30 2.50
N LYS A 32 -9.41 -0.17 3.08
CA LYS A 32 -10.14 1.10 3.04
C LYS A 32 -10.38 1.60 1.61
N VAL A 33 -9.45 1.37 0.70
CA VAL A 33 -9.59 1.76 -0.72
C VAL A 33 -10.23 0.68 -1.60
N LEU A 34 -10.81 -0.36 -0.99
CA LEU A 34 -11.52 -1.44 -1.68
C LEU A 34 -10.67 -2.11 -2.76
N LEU A 35 -9.40 -2.37 -2.44
CA LEU A 35 -8.53 -3.16 -3.30
C LEU A 35 -8.85 -4.66 -3.16
N PRO A 36 -8.92 -5.40 -4.28
CA PRO A 36 -9.08 -6.84 -4.24
C PRO A 36 -7.80 -7.48 -3.70
N ASP A 37 -7.95 -8.46 -2.81
CA ASP A 37 -6.85 -9.21 -2.19
C ASP A 37 -5.69 -8.33 -1.67
N PRO A 38 -5.92 -7.52 -0.61
CA PRO A 38 -4.91 -6.61 -0.03
C PRO A 38 -3.56 -7.28 0.27
N GLU A 39 -3.58 -8.52 0.78
CA GLU A 39 -2.37 -9.30 1.07
C GLU A 39 -1.56 -9.65 -0.18
N ARG A 40 -2.25 -9.92 -1.30
CA ARG A 40 -1.61 -10.21 -2.59
C ARG A 40 -1.03 -8.93 -3.17
N ILE A 41 -1.80 -7.84 -3.18
CA ILE A 41 -1.36 -6.54 -3.69
C ILE A 41 -0.18 -5.99 -2.91
N TYR A 42 -0.13 -6.21 -1.60
CA TYR A 42 1.04 -5.91 -0.77
C TYR A 42 2.32 -6.55 -1.32
N ARG A 43 2.24 -7.78 -1.86
CA ARG A 43 3.38 -8.50 -2.42
C ARG A 43 3.61 -8.22 -3.91
N SER A 44 2.65 -7.58 -4.59
CA SER A 44 2.69 -7.25 -6.01
C SER A 44 3.61 -6.07 -6.31
N TYR A 45 3.96 -5.92 -7.58
CA TYR A 45 4.68 -4.75 -8.09
C TYR A 45 3.71 -3.68 -8.62
N PRO A 46 4.12 -2.40 -8.68
CA PRO A 46 3.26 -1.32 -9.18
C PRO A 46 2.75 -1.54 -10.60
N HIS A 47 3.56 -2.18 -11.45
CA HIS A 47 3.17 -2.51 -12.82
C HIS A 47 2.16 -3.67 -12.92
N GLU A 48 1.95 -4.43 -11.84
CA GLU A 48 0.93 -5.49 -11.77
C GLU A 48 -0.42 -4.97 -11.28
N MET A 49 -0.47 -3.71 -10.83
CA MET A 49 -1.70 -3.04 -10.43
C MET A 49 -2.33 -2.32 -11.63
N SER A 50 -3.66 -2.34 -11.71
CA SER A 50 -4.35 -1.53 -12.70
C SER A 50 -4.21 -0.03 -12.36
N GLY A 51 -4.28 0.84 -13.36
CA GLY A 51 -4.17 2.28 -13.15
C GLY A 51 -5.17 2.83 -12.11
N GLY A 52 -6.38 2.27 -12.06
CA GLY A 52 -7.39 2.62 -11.05
C GLY A 52 -7.08 2.11 -9.64
N GLN A 53 -6.33 1.01 -9.49
CA GLN A 53 -5.83 0.58 -8.19
C GLN A 53 -4.71 1.51 -7.70
N ILE A 54 -3.78 1.88 -8.58
CA ILE A 54 -2.70 2.84 -8.26
C ILE A 54 -3.29 4.19 -7.85
N GLN A 55 -4.26 4.70 -8.61
CA GLN A 55 -4.90 5.97 -8.30
C GLN A 55 -5.58 5.96 -6.92
N ARG A 56 -6.28 4.89 -6.57
CA ARG A 56 -6.92 4.74 -5.27
C ARG A 56 -5.92 4.72 -4.12
N VAL A 57 -4.81 4.00 -4.29
CA VAL A 57 -3.71 4.00 -3.31
C VAL A 57 -3.12 5.39 -3.15
N MET A 58 -2.84 6.09 -4.25
CA MET A 58 -2.31 7.46 -4.21
C MET A 58 -3.25 8.45 -3.49
N ILE A 59 -4.56 8.34 -3.73
CA ILE A 59 -5.56 9.20 -3.06
C ILE A 59 -5.59 8.95 -1.55
N ALA A 60 -5.45 7.70 -1.12
CA ALA A 60 -5.48 7.38 0.31
C ALA A 60 -4.13 7.61 1.03
N MET A 61 -3.06 7.80 0.26
CA MET A 61 -1.74 8.19 0.76
C MET A 61 -1.56 9.71 0.86
N ALA A 62 -2.36 10.49 0.14
CA ALA A 62 -2.36 11.95 0.18
C ALA A 62 -3.04 12.47 1.46
#